data_AF-A0AA88YBN6-F1
#
_entry.id   AF-A0AA88YBN6-F1
#
_cell.length_a   1.000
_cell.length_b   1.000
_cell.length_c   1.000
_cell.angle_alpha   90.00
_cell.angle_beta   90.00
_cell.angle_gamma   90.00
#
_symmetry.space_group_name_H-M   'P 1'
#
loop_
_entity.id
_entity.type
_entity.pdbx_description
1 polymer ?
#
loop_
_entity_poly.entity_id
_entity_poly.type
_entity_poly.pdbx_seq_one_letter_code
_entity_poly.pdbx_strand_id
1 'polypeptide(L)'
;MINAASLDPEGGYKYYRDLFLRYGALEANRIPVDINHSTTNSDPDVIKLINQQTGFFFGGGEPQRVIDLFVYANGSKTPALLALRRLFEKGAVISGTSAGTECQPSTVTVKIEKARPSRENSHRNGCEPRNEQYSEVRPGAPGESASPDCMQHPSQQLHGKLTNSVIGQFGVMFIDVSRNMIDMYSNRYPLRGIYLHYLTHGDEIGLKKMDITFSTTKMPMKNNERFSRALTSSSIFGDDNNQIEHVPEFNRISASLFDARFDRSTFGDSVESNPRFHLILSRDSQDSEGWIERRTKIGQRDNMSYRNVHLEIHELF
;
A
#
# COMPACT_ATOMS: atom_id res chain seq x y z
N MET A 1 -13.16 -1.52 -17.35
CA MET A 1 -11.70 -1.76 -17.54
C MET A 1 -10.97 -0.44 -17.68
N ILE A 2 -9.95 -0.18 -16.86
CA ILE A 2 -9.08 1.00 -16.94
C ILE A 2 -7.63 0.52 -17.08
N ASN A 3 -6.99 0.77 -18.22
CA ASN A 3 -5.63 0.30 -18.49
C ASN A 3 -4.61 1.45 -18.56
N ALA A 4 -4.83 2.49 -17.75
CA ALA A 4 -4.01 3.69 -17.66
C ALA A 4 -2.51 3.43 -17.41
N ALA A 5 -2.17 2.33 -16.74
CA ALA A 5 -0.78 1.96 -16.46
C ALA A 5 -0.03 1.39 -17.69
N SER A 6 -0.75 0.81 -18.66
CA SER A 6 -0.16 0.00 -19.73
C SER A 6 0.36 0.83 -20.90
N LEU A 7 1.43 0.35 -21.56
CA LEU A 7 1.85 0.84 -22.89
C LEU A 7 0.99 0.25 -24.03
N ASP A 8 0.28 -0.85 -23.77
CA ASP A 8 -0.77 -1.38 -24.63
C ASP A 8 -2.10 -1.42 -23.85
N PRO A 9 -2.88 -0.33 -23.85
CA PRO A 9 -4.17 -0.30 -23.18
C PRO A 9 -5.23 -1.18 -23.86
N GLU A 10 -5.09 -1.51 -25.14
CA GLU A 10 -6.08 -2.25 -25.93
C GLU A 10 -5.93 -3.77 -25.85
N GLY A 11 -4.72 -4.31 -26.03
CA GLY A 11 -4.48 -5.75 -25.89
C GLY A 11 -4.73 -6.23 -24.47
N GLY A 12 -4.28 -5.46 -23.48
CA GLY A 12 -4.62 -5.70 -22.07
C GLY A 12 -6.13 -5.67 -21.81
N TYR A 13 -6.89 -4.84 -22.55
CA TYR A 13 -8.35 -4.77 -22.40
C TYR A 13 -9.02 -6.04 -22.94
N LYS A 14 -8.61 -6.52 -24.12
CA LYS A 14 -9.16 -7.74 -24.74
C LYS A 14 -9.04 -8.96 -23.81
N TYR A 15 -7.85 -9.17 -23.22
CA TYR A 15 -7.60 -10.27 -22.28
C TYR A 15 -8.56 -10.23 -21.07
N TYR A 16 -8.62 -9.10 -20.36
CA TYR A 16 -9.46 -9.01 -19.15
C TYR A 16 -10.95 -8.97 -19.47
N ARG A 17 -11.38 -8.37 -20.59
CA ARG A 17 -12.77 -8.43 -21.05
C ARG A 17 -13.23 -9.88 -21.20
N ASP A 18 -12.46 -10.69 -21.92
CA ASP A 18 -12.81 -12.08 -22.19
C ASP A 18 -12.77 -12.94 -20.92
N LEU A 19 -11.92 -12.57 -19.95
CA LEU A 19 -11.88 -13.16 -18.61
C LEU A 19 -13.15 -12.82 -17.80
N PHE A 20 -13.55 -11.55 -17.72
CA PHE A 20 -14.71 -11.13 -16.93
C PHE A 20 -16.03 -11.65 -17.51
N LEU A 21 -16.20 -11.63 -18.84
CA LEU A 21 -17.37 -12.23 -19.49
C LEU A 21 -17.45 -13.74 -19.22
N ARG A 22 -16.31 -14.47 -19.24
CA ARG A 22 -16.26 -15.90 -18.91
C ARG A 22 -16.69 -16.20 -17.47
N TYR A 23 -16.40 -15.31 -16.53
CA TYR A 23 -16.81 -15.41 -15.13
C TYR A 23 -18.19 -14.76 -14.84
N GLY A 24 -18.98 -14.46 -15.88
CA GLY A 24 -20.39 -14.08 -15.73
C GLY A 24 -20.67 -12.58 -15.59
N ALA A 25 -19.71 -11.70 -15.90
CA ALA A 25 -20.03 -10.29 -16.08
C ALA A 25 -20.97 -10.11 -17.28
N LEU A 26 -22.04 -9.32 -17.11
CA LEU A 26 -23.00 -9.01 -18.18
C LEU A 26 -22.33 -8.23 -19.32
N GLU A 27 -21.48 -7.27 -18.96
CA GLU A 27 -20.66 -6.48 -19.88
C GLU A 27 -19.27 -6.26 -19.27
N ALA A 28 -18.29 -5.97 -20.11
CA ALA A 28 -16.94 -5.61 -19.69
C ALA A 28 -16.39 -4.49 -20.57
N ASN A 29 -16.75 -3.24 -20.25
CA ASN A 29 -16.47 -2.07 -21.08
C ASN A 29 -15.06 -1.48 -20.86
N ARG A 30 -14.46 -0.93 -21.92
CA ARG A 30 -13.21 -0.14 -21.86
C ARG A 30 -13.55 1.29 -21.45
N ILE A 31 -12.98 1.78 -20.35
CA ILE A 31 -12.97 3.20 -19.99
C ILE A 31 -11.72 3.80 -20.64
N PRO A 32 -11.85 4.73 -21.62
CA PRO A 32 -10.72 5.17 -22.44
C PRO A 32 -9.82 6.21 -21.78
N VAL A 33 -9.64 6.17 -20.45
CA VAL A 33 -8.67 7.01 -19.76
C VAL A 33 -7.33 6.26 -19.72
N ASP A 34 -6.49 6.54 -20.70
CA ASP A 34 -5.20 5.88 -20.93
C ASP A 34 -4.20 6.79 -21.65
N ILE A 35 -2.96 6.31 -21.83
CA ILE A 35 -1.86 7.09 -22.41
C ILE A 35 -2.14 7.65 -23.81
N ASN A 36 -3.01 7.00 -24.61
CA ASN A 36 -3.34 7.45 -25.96
C ASN A 36 -4.53 8.44 -25.96
N HIS A 37 -5.16 8.65 -24.81
CA HIS A 37 -6.45 9.32 -24.63
C HIS A 37 -6.46 10.18 -23.35
N SER A 38 -5.33 10.82 -23.02
CA SER A 38 -5.10 11.44 -21.71
C SER A 38 -6.06 12.57 -21.34
N THR A 39 -6.64 13.26 -22.32
CA THR A 39 -7.63 14.33 -22.13
C THR A 39 -9.05 13.83 -21.80
N THR A 40 -9.33 12.53 -21.99
CA THR A 40 -10.67 11.97 -21.80
C THR A 40 -11.08 11.80 -20.33
N ASN A 41 -10.15 12.02 -19.39
CA ASN A 41 -10.43 12.04 -17.94
C ASN A 41 -11.45 13.12 -17.51
N SER A 42 -11.78 14.04 -18.42
CA SER A 42 -12.75 15.11 -18.25
C SER A 42 -13.87 15.09 -19.29
N ASP A 43 -13.91 14.09 -20.16
CA ASP A 43 -14.90 13.96 -21.24
C ASP A 43 -16.29 13.55 -20.66
N PRO A 44 -17.36 14.32 -20.91
CA PRO A 44 -18.71 14.01 -20.43
C PRO A 44 -19.23 12.61 -20.81
N ASP A 45 -18.91 12.09 -22.00
CA ASP A 45 -19.37 10.78 -22.43
C ASP A 45 -18.57 9.65 -21.76
N VAL A 46 -17.29 9.88 -21.45
CA VAL A 46 -16.48 8.95 -20.65
C VAL A 46 -16.93 8.94 -19.19
N ILE A 47 -17.26 10.11 -18.62
CA ILE A 47 -17.86 10.22 -17.30
C ILE A 47 -19.23 9.51 -17.26
N LYS A 48 -20.05 9.65 -18.30
CA LYS A 48 -21.33 8.94 -18.45
C LYS A 48 -21.14 7.43 -18.51
N LEU A 49 -20.17 6.93 -19.29
CA LEU A 49 -19.80 5.52 -19.36
C LEU A 49 -19.35 4.98 -17.99
N ILE A 50 -18.52 5.73 -17.26
CA ILE A 50 -18.12 5.40 -15.88
C ILE A 50 -19.37 5.25 -14.99
N ASN A 51 -20.30 6.22 -15.02
CA ASN A 51 -21.53 6.19 -14.21
C ASN A 51 -22.52 5.04 -14.55
N GLN A 52 -22.28 4.28 -15.63
CA GLN A 52 -23.07 3.10 -15.99
C GLN A 52 -22.48 1.79 -15.45
N GLN A 53 -21.24 1.77 -14.94
CA GLN A 53 -20.58 0.53 -14.50
C GLN A 53 -20.80 0.27 -13.00
N THR A 54 -20.91 -1.01 -12.63
CA THR A 54 -21.00 -1.49 -11.24
C THR A 54 -19.64 -1.89 -10.63
N GLY A 55 -18.59 -1.94 -11.45
CA GLY A 55 -17.25 -2.32 -11.01
C GLY A 55 -16.14 -1.86 -11.96
N PHE A 56 -14.96 -1.65 -11.39
CA PHE A 56 -13.77 -1.15 -12.07
C PHE A 56 -12.57 -2.02 -11.75
N PHE A 57 -11.82 -2.36 -12.79
CA PHE A 57 -10.54 -3.07 -12.69
C PHE A 57 -9.46 -2.24 -13.36
N PHE A 58 -8.39 -1.96 -12.62
CA PHE A 58 -7.19 -1.27 -13.07
C PHE A 58 -6.11 -2.29 -13.49
N GLY A 59 -5.72 -2.25 -14.76
CA GLY A 59 -4.64 -3.07 -15.30
C GLY A 59 -3.26 -2.70 -14.74
N GLY A 60 -2.31 -3.64 -14.87
CA GLY A 60 -0.90 -3.43 -14.51
C GLY A 60 -0.13 -2.60 -15.54
N GLY A 61 1.11 -2.23 -15.20
CA GLY A 61 1.97 -1.36 -16.00
C GLY A 61 2.80 -0.43 -15.10
N GLU A 62 2.83 0.87 -15.40
CA GLU A 62 3.49 1.89 -14.57
C GLU A 62 2.48 2.64 -13.67
N PRO A 63 2.65 2.65 -12.34
CA PRO A 63 1.72 3.31 -11.41
C PRO A 63 1.58 4.81 -11.66
N GLN A 64 2.70 5.50 -11.94
CA GLN A 64 2.73 6.95 -12.12
C GLN A 64 1.79 7.42 -13.25
N ARG A 65 1.63 6.63 -14.32
CA ARG A 65 0.69 6.95 -15.41
C ARG A 65 -0.76 6.98 -14.94
N VAL A 66 -1.15 6.10 -14.02
CA VAL A 66 -2.49 6.12 -13.42
C VAL A 66 -2.67 7.39 -12.59
N ILE A 67 -1.66 7.77 -11.80
CA ILE A 67 -1.67 9.00 -11.01
C ILE A 67 -1.82 10.22 -11.93
N ASP A 68 -0.97 10.37 -12.94
CA ASP A 68 -0.95 11.51 -13.85
C ASP A 68 -2.23 11.63 -14.70
N LEU A 69 -2.89 10.50 -15.01
CA LEU A 69 -4.15 10.47 -15.77
C LEU A 69 -5.39 10.77 -14.93
N PHE A 70 -5.35 10.55 -13.60
CA PHE A 70 -6.50 10.70 -12.71
C PHE A 70 -6.37 11.85 -11.68
N VAL A 71 -5.16 12.36 -11.46
CA VAL A 71 -4.83 13.47 -10.54
C VAL A 71 -4.04 14.53 -11.32
N TYR A 72 -4.49 15.78 -11.25
CA TYR A 72 -3.80 16.90 -11.87
C TYR A 72 -2.50 17.26 -11.12
N ALA A 73 -1.56 17.93 -11.78
CA ALA A 73 -0.28 18.33 -11.20
C ALA A 73 -0.38 19.20 -9.92
N ASN A 74 -1.52 19.87 -9.70
CA ASN A 74 -1.82 20.63 -8.47
C ASN A 74 -2.44 19.77 -7.34
N GLY A 75 -2.46 18.43 -7.49
CA GLY A 75 -3.06 17.48 -6.54
C GLY A 75 -4.58 17.38 -6.60
N SER A 76 -5.27 18.18 -7.43
CA SER A 76 -6.73 18.10 -7.57
C SER A 76 -7.16 16.90 -8.43
N LYS A 77 -8.39 16.41 -8.20
CA LYS A 77 -8.89 15.16 -8.79
C LYS A 77 -9.55 15.45 -10.13
N THR A 78 -9.30 14.62 -11.14
CA THR A 78 -10.01 14.67 -12.42
C THR A 78 -11.51 14.36 -12.25
N PRO A 79 -12.39 14.81 -13.16
CA PRO A 79 -13.80 14.42 -13.18
C PRO A 79 -14.02 12.90 -13.20
N ALA A 80 -13.21 12.15 -13.96
CA ALA A 80 -13.24 10.70 -13.96
C ALA A 80 -12.90 10.10 -12.58
N LEU A 81 -11.87 10.61 -11.88
CA LEU A 81 -11.54 10.16 -10.52
C LEU A 81 -12.65 10.49 -9.52
N LEU A 82 -13.30 11.65 -9.64
CA LEU A 82 -14.44 12.02 -8.81
C LEU A 82 -15.64 11.09 -9.04
N ALA A 83 -15.93 10.74 -10.30
CA ALA A 83 -16.99 9.78 -10.64
C ALA A 83 -16.70 8.38 -10.08
N LEU A 84 -15.48 7.88 -10.22
CA LEU A 84 -15.05 6.58 -9.66
C LEU A 84 -15.21 6.54 -8.14
N ARG A 85 -14.76 7.58 -7.41
CA ARG A 85 -14.88 7.65 -5.95
C ARG A 85 -16.34 7.71 -5.50
N ARG A 86 -17.19 8.47 -6.19
CA ARG A 86 -18.63 8.54 -5.93
C ARG A 86 -19.33 7.19 -6.14
N LEU A 87 -18.89 6.38 -7.10
CA LEU A 87 -19.45 5.05 -7.34
C LEU A 87 -18.97 4.05 -6.29
N PHE A 88 -17.70 4.11 -5.88
CA PHE A 88 -17.18 3.31 -4.76
C PHE A 88 -17.92 3.60 -3.45
N GLU A 89 -18.19 4.88 -3.15
CA GLU A 89 -19.02 5.29 -2.00
C GLU A 89 -20.47 4.76 -2.08
N LYS A 90 -20.96 4.42 -3.28
CA LYS A 90 -22.26 3.76 -3.52
C LYS A 90 -22.18 2.24 -3.56
N GLY A 91 -21.01 1.64 -3.30
CA GLY A 91 -20.80 0.18 -3.30
C GLY A 91 -20.34 -0.43 -4.62
N ALA A 92 -19.91 0.36 -5.61
CA ALA A 92 -19.24 -0.18 -6.79
C ALA A 92 -17.86 -0.75 -6.42
N VAL A 93 -17.49 -1.88 -7.01
CA VAL A 93 -16.19 -2.52 -6.74
C VAL A 93 -15.07 -1.75 -7.43
N ILE A 94 -13.99 -1.43 -6.72
CA ILE A 94 -12.71 -1.03 -7.31
C ILE A 94 -11.70 -2.14 -7.02
N SER A 95 -10.95 -2.53 -8.05
CA SER A 95 -9.98 -3.62 -8.03
C SER A 95 -8.83 -3.31 -8.98
N GLY A 96 -7.71 -4.02 -8.86
CA GLY A 96 -6.59 -3.86 -9.78
C GLY A 96 -5.52 -4.93 -9.59
N THR A 97 -4.44 -4.82 -10.37
CA THR A 97 -3.28 -5.72 -10.34
C THR A 97 -1.98 -4.96 -10.59
N SER A 98 -0.90 -5.32 -9.89
CA SER A 98 0.39 -4.60 -9.93
C SER A 98 0.15 -3.09 -9.74
N ALA A 99 0.53 -2.25 -10.71
CA ALA A 99 0.31 -0.80 -10.70
C ALA A 99 -1.14 -0.38 -10.39
N GLY A 100 -2.13 -1.14 -10.86
CA GLY A 100 -3.54 -0.90 -10.57
C GLY A 100 -3.95 -1.15 -9.10
N THR A 101 -3.11 -1.86 -8.34
CA THR A 101 -3.22 -1.99 -6.87
C THR A 101 -2.40 -0.90 -6.17
N GLU A 102 -1.18 -0.64 -6.64
CA GLU A 102 -0.25 0.34 -6.07
C GLU A 102 -0.79 1.78 -6.03
N CYS A 103 -1.75 2.11 -6.89
CA CYS A 103 -2.38 3.45 -6.96
C CYS A 103 -3.64 3.60 -6.09
N GLN A 104 -4.07 2.56 -5.36
CA GLN A 104 -5.29 2.60 -4.54
C GLN A 104 -5.14 3.25 -3.15
N PRO A 105 -3.98 3.19 -2.46
CA PRO A 105 -3.77 3.90 -1.20
C PRO A 105 -4.02 5.41 -1.32
N SER A 106 -4.48 6.04 -0.23
CA SER A 106 -4.75 7.48 -0.21
C SER A 106 -3.51 8.37 -0.26
N THR A 107 -2.33 7.76 -0.12
CA THR A 107 -1.01 8.41 -0.12
C THR A 107 -0.16 7.70 -1.17
N VAL A 108 0.47 8.46 -2.07
CA VAL A 108 1.29 7.90 -3.16
C VAL A 108 2.47 7.12 -2.59
N THR A 109 2.63 5.87 -3.05
CA THR A 109 3.79 5.02 -2.76
C THR A 109 5.09 5.76 -3.09
N VAL A 110 6.05 5.73 -2.16
CA VAL A 110 7.28 6.53 -2.10
C VAL A 110 7.81 7.01 -3.46
N LYS A 111 7.68 8.32 -3.72
CA LYS A 111 8.37 8.99 -4.83
C LYS A 111 9.85 9.19 -4.47
N ILE A 112 10.72 8.28 -4.89
CA ILE A 112 12.17 8.52 -4.85
C ILE A 112 12.53 9.49 -5.97
N GLU A 113 12.40 10.79 -5.72
CA GLU A 113 13.06 11.79 -6.54
C GLU A 113 14.58 11.65 -6.33
N LYS A 114 15.32 11.40 -7.41
CA LYS A 114 16.77 11.63 -7.41
C LYS A 114 16.99 13.13 -7.24
N ALA A 115 17.25 13.56 -6.01
CA ALA A 115 17.82 14.86 -5.72
C ALA A 115 19.15 14.98 -6.49
N ARG A 116 19.11 15.63 -7.66
CA ARG A 116 20.33 16.08 -8.34
C ARG A 116 20.89 17.20 -7.48
N PRO A 117 22.09 17.07 -6.88
CA PRO A 117 22.69 18.20 -6.18
C PRO A 117 22.93 19.30 -7.21
N SER A 118 22.28 20.44 -7.01
CA SER A 118 22.54 21.65 -7.78
C SER A 118 23.97 22.10 -7.48
N ARG A 119 24.87 21.91 -8.44
CA ARG A 119 26.15 22.63 -8.44
C ARG A 119 25.87 24.11 -8.67
N GLU A 120 25.69 24.86 -7.60
CA GLU A 120 25.77 26.31 -7.65
C GLU A 120 27.20 26.71 -8.05
N ASN A 121 27.39 27.01 -9.33
CA ASN A 121 28.56 27.75 -9.76
C ASN A 121 28.42 29.19 -9.28
N SER A 122 29.39 29.62 -8.47
CA SER A 122 29.46 30.96 -7.92
C SER A 122 29.56 32.03 -9.02
N HIS A 123 28.50 32.82 -9.20
CA HIS A 123 28.63 34.19 -9.71
C HIS A 123 27.78 35.15 -8.90
N ARG A 124 28.48 36.12 -8.30
CA ARG A 124 27.88 37.25 -7.58
C ARG A 124 27.10 38.12 -8.58
N ASN A 125 25.91 38.56 -8.20
CA ASN A 125 25.48 39.95 -8.24
C ASN A 125 24.19 40.08 -7.41
N GLY A 126 24.13 41.08 -6.53
CA GLY A 126 23.13 41.14 -5.47
C GLY A 126 22.01 42.14 -5.70
N CYS A 127 20.90 41.93 -4.99
CA CYS A 127 19.97 42.96 -4.54
C CYS A 127 19.43 42.54 -3.16
N GLU A 128 19.47 43.45 -2.18
CA GLU A 128 18.93 43.21 -0.83
C GLU A 128 17.40 43.32 -0.80
N PRO A 129 16.69 42.53 0.03
CA PRO A 129 15.27 42.70 0.28
C PRO A 129 14.99 43.76 1.36
N ARG A 130 13.91 44.53 1.17
CA ARG A 130 13.36 45.43 2.20
C ARG A 130 12.33 44.69 3.08
N ASN A 131 12.24 45.12 4.33
CA ASN A 131 11.36 44.58 5.38
C ASN A 131 9.87 44.99 5.22
N GLU A 132 9.06 44.49 6.17
CA GLU A 132 7.68 44.90 6.55
C GLU A 132 6.54 44.24 5.74
N GLN A 133 5.42 43.80 6.34
CA GLN A 133 5.00 43.65 7.74
C GLN A 133 3.85 42.60 7.78
N TYR A 134 3.72 41.81 8.85
CA TYR A 134 2.50 41.03 9.15
C TYR A 134 1.91 41.51 10.47
N SER A 135 0.61 41.81 10.51
CA SER A 135 -0.12 42.22 11.71
C SER A 135 -1.07 41.12 12.20
N GLU A 136 -1.01 40.81 13.50
CA GLU A 136 -2.00 39.96 14.19
C GLU A 136 -3.30 40.73 14.47
N VAL A 137 -4.43 40.01 14.55
CA VAL A 137 -5.66 40.47 15.23
C VAL A 137 -6.18 39.33 16.11
N ARG A 138 -6.49 39.63 17.39
CA ARG A 138 -7.06 38.69 18.38
C ARG A 138 -8.51 39.10 18.77
N PRO A 139 -9.19 38.54 19.80
CA PRO A 139 -10.52 37.93 19.59
C PRO A 139 -11.68 38.69 20.26
N GLY A 140 -12.93 38.31 19.94
CA GLY A 140 -14.12 38.84 20.60
C GLY A 140 -15.38 37.97 20.47
N ALA A 141 -16.08 37.81 21.59
CA ALA A 141 -17.42 37.22 21.81
C ALA A 141 -17.95 37.88 23.13
N PRO A 142 -19.25 37.85 23.53
CA PRO A 142 -20.29 36.83 23.22
C PRO A 142 -21.77 37.30 23.05
N GLY A 143 -22.69 36.33 22.80
CA GLY A 143 -24.17 36.42 22.86
C GLY A 143 -24.87 36.92 21.57
N GLU A 144 -26.01 36.40 21.05
CA GLU A 144 -26.99 35.34 21.40
C GLU A 144 -27.95 35.10 20.17
N SER A 145 -28.75 34.02 19.95
CA SER A 145 -29.00 32.74 20.67
C SER A 145 -29.62 31.58 19.82
N ALA A 146 -30.96 31.35 19.86
CA ALA A 146 -31.69 30.13 19.43
C ALA A 146 -32.06 30.08 17.91
N SER A 147 -31.85 29.01 17.12
CA SER A 147 -32.39 27.60 17.09
C SER A 147 -33.72 27.44 16.30
N PRO A 148 -34.18 26.22 15.91
CA PRO A 148 -33.56 25.31 14.93
C PRO A 148 -34.57 24.67 13.92
N ASP A 149 -34.10 24.12 12.78
CA ASP A 149 -34.77 23.03 12.02
C ASP A 149 -33.77 22.42 11.00
N CYS A 150 -33.31 21.17 11.12
CA CYS A 150 -34.00 19.88 10.96
C CYS A 150 -34.22 19.43 9.50
N MET A 151 -33.15 18.92 8.87
CA MET A 151 -33.23 18.01 7.72
C MET A 151 -32.44 16.73 8.04
N GLN A 152 -33.05 15.87 8.86
CA GLN A 152 -32.60 14.49 9.02
C GLN A 152 -32.92 13.71 7.74
N HIS A 153 -31.92 13.50 6.88
CA HIS A 153 -31.97 12.33 6.00
C HIS A 153 -31.36 11.14 6.74
N PRO A 154 -32.06 10.00 6.84
CA PRO A 154 -31.51 8.83 7.52
C PRO A 154 -30.28 8.37 6.78
N SER A 155 -29.16 8.28 7.50
CA SER A 155 -27.97 7.59 7.04
C SER A 155 -28.31 6.11 6.87
N GLN A 156 -28.78 5.73 5.68
CA GLN A 156 -28.73 4.35 5.24
C GLN A 156 -27.26 3.94 5.23
N GLN A 157 -26.87 3.32 6.33
CA GLN A 157 -25.58 2.70 6.51
C GLN A 157 -25.47 1.60 5.46
N LEU A 158 -24.84 1.92 4.33
CA LEU A 158 -24.58 0.99 3.24
C LEU A 158 -23.74 -0.15 3.81
N HIS A 159 -24.41 -1.27 4.10
CA HIS A 159 -23.82 -2.52 4.58
C HIS A 159 -23.08 -3.27 3.45
N GLY A 160 -22.35 -2.53 2.62
CA GLY A 160 -21.21 -3.07 1.89
C GLY A 160 -20.15 -3.40 2.93
N LYS A 161 -20.20 -4.62 3.48
CA LYS A 161 -19.15 -5.16 4.35
C LYS A 161 -17.85 -5.07 3.55
N LEU A 162 -16.96 -4.13 3.89
CA LEU A 162 -15.60 -4.16 3.35
C LEU A 162 -15.05 -5.54 3.69
N THR A 163 -14.80 -6.35 2.66
CA THR A 163 -14.17 -7.64 2.80
C THR A 163 -12.70 -7.39 3.08
N ASN A 164 -12.40 -7.21 4.36
CA ASN A 164 -11.07 -6.96 4.92
C ASN A 164 -10.14 -8.19 4.79
N SER A 165 -10.58 -9.24 4.11
CA SER A 165 -9.97 -10.57 4.08
C SER A 165 -8.90 -10.67 2.99
N VAL A 166 -7.73 -11.22 3.32
CA VAL A 166 -6.70 -11.58 2.35
C VAL A 166 -7.09 -12.86 1.63
N ILE A 167 -7.19 -12.80 0.31
CA ILE A 167 -7.58 -13.91 -0.56
C ILE A 167 -6.54 -14.06 -1.66
N GLY A 168 -5.89 -15.22 -1.72
CA GLY A 168 -4.90 -15.54 -2.75
C GLY A 168 -4.07 -16.77 -2.42
N GLN A 169 -3.04 -17.03 -3.23
CA GLN A 169 -1.98 -18.01 -2.96
C GLN A 169 -0.82 -17.40 -2.15
N PHE A 170 -0.62 -16.09 -2.28
CA PHE A 170 0.45 -15.33 -1.63
C PHE A 170 -0.15 -14.38 -0.58
N GLY A 171 0.68 -13.96 0.38
CA GLY A 171 0.29 -12.95 1.37
C GLY A 171 0.51 -11.51 0.92
N VAL A 172 -0.11 -10.60 1.67
CA VAL A 172 -0.03 -9.15 1.54
C VAL A 172 0.78 -8.61 2.72
N MET A 173 1.79 -7.77 2.41
CA MET A 173 2.56 -7.07 3.42
C MET A 173 1.97 -5.67 3.67
N PHE A 174 1.77 -5.33 4.93
CA PHE A 174 1.45 -3.98 5.38
C PHE A 174 2.66 -3.41 6.13
N ILE A 175 3.05 -2.20 5.76
CA ILE A 175 4.20 -1.49 6.33
C ILE A 175 3.64 -0.23 7.00
N ASP A 176 3.51 -0.27 8.32
CA ASP A 176 3.11 0.88 9.12
C ASP A 176 4.33 1.73 9.47
N VAL A 177 4.35 2.95 8.95
CA VAL A 177 5.38 3.97 9.20
C VAL A 177 4.84 5.12 10.05
N SER A 178 3.62 5.03 10.59
CA SER A 178 2.99 6.09 11.40
C SER A 178 3.72 6.39 12.71
N ARG A 179 4.53 5.44 13.18
CA ARG A 179 5.36 5.53 14.40
C ARG A 179 6.84 5.81 14.10
N ASN A 180 7.19 6.10 12.83
CA ASN A 180 8.56 6.36 12.42
C ASN A 180 9.09 7.67 13.03
N MET A 181 10.22 7.58 13.73
CA MET A 181 10.96 8.76 14.21
C MET A 181 12.05 9.11 13.21
N ILE A 182 11.81 10.12 12.38
CA ILE A 182 12.82 10.69 11.49
C ILE A 182 13.82 11.48 12.35
N ASP A 183 15.03 10.95 12.52
CA ASP A 183 16.14 11.70 13.12
C ASP A 183 16.61 12.78 12.13
N MET A 184 16.23 14.03 12.41
CA MET A 184 16.55 15.19 11.57
C MET A 184 18.00 15.67 11.67
N TYR A 185 18.82 15.08 12.56
CA TYR A 185 20.19 15.52 12.85
C TYR A 185 21.28 14.52 12.43
N SER A 186 20.91 13.30 12.02
CA SER A 186 21.85 12.29 11.56
C SER A 186 22.06 12.35 10.04
N ASN A 187 23.31 12.51 9.60
CA ASN A 187 23.72 12.34 8.19
C ASN A 187 23.64 10.87 7.69
N ARG A 188 23.15 9.94 8.51
CA ARG A 188 22.88 8.54 8.17
C ARG A 188 21.45 8.24 8.59
N TYR A 189 20.65 7.64 7.73
CA TYR A 189 19.20 7.50 7.95
C TYR A 189 18.81 6.07 8.36
N PRO A 190 18.96 5.66 9.65
CA PRO A 190 18.36 4.43 10.10
C PRO A 190 16.84 4.62 10.13
N LEU A 191 16.13 3.99 9.19
CA LEU A 191 14.68 3.98 9.23
C LEU A 191 14.24 3.07 10.38
N ARG A 192 13.64 3.66 11.43
CA ARG A 192 13.24 3.01 12.68
C ARG A 192 11.77 3.29 12.99
N GLY A 193 11.15 2.48 13.85
CA GLY A 193 9.73 2.61 14.15
C GLY A 193 8.83 2.19 12.98
N ILE A 194 9.35 1.37 12.06
CA ILE A 194 8.56 0.67 11.04
C ILE A 194 7.99 -0.59 11.68
N TYR A 195 6.68 -0.79 11.54
CA TYR A 195 6.00 -2.02 11.94
C TYR A 195 5.51 -2.77 10.70
N LEU A 196 5.81 -4.06 10.66
CA LEU A 196 5.45 -4.95 9.55
C LEU A 196 4.37 -5.93 9.99
N HIS A 197 3.42 -6.14 9.10
CA HIS A 197 2.41 -7.17 9.20
C HIS A 197 2.39 -7.93 7.87
N TYR A 198 2.32 -9.25 7.92
CA TYR A 198 2.18 -10.09 6.75
C TYR A 198 0.98 -11.00 6.95
N LEU A 199 -0.03 -10.84 6.11
CA LEU A 199 -1.27 -11.59 6.18
C LEU A 199 -1.37 -12.48 4.95
N THR A 200 -1.91 -13.68 5.12
CA THR A 200 -2.08 -14.67 4.05
C THR A 200 -3.54 -15.12 3.98
N HIS A 201 -3.83 -16.07 3.08
CA HIS A 201 -5.19 -16.51 2.81
C HIS A 201 -6.01 -16.76 4.09
N GLY A 202 -7.17 -16.11 4.17
CA GLY A 202 -8.15 -16.26 5.24
C GLY A 202 -7.94 -15.36 6.47
N ASP A 203 -6.88 -14.54 6.51
CA ASP A 203 -6.72 -13.51 7.55
C ASP A 203 -7.52 -12.25 7.17
N GLU A 204 -7.90 -11.43 8.16
CA GLU A 204 -8.63 -10.17 7.96
C GLU A 204 -7.90 -8.98 8.62
N ILE A 205 -8.03 -7.78 8.04
CA ILE A 205 -7.45 -6.53 8.57
C ILE A 205 -8.36 -5.32 8.41
N GLY A 206 -8.73 -4.67 9.52
CA GLY A 206 -9.41 -3.38 9.49
C GLY A 206 -8.44 -2.23 9.19
N LEU A 207 -8.35 -1.80 7.93
CA LEU A 207 -7.40 -0.78 7.44
C LEU A 207 -7.44 0.58 8.16
N LYS A 208 -8.47 0.88 8.96
CA LYS A 208 -8.58 2.12 9.75
C LYS A 208 -7.89 2.06 11.12
N LYS A 209 -7.77 0.86 11.71
CA LYS A 209 -7.17 0.65 13.05
C LYS A 209 -6.02 -0.35 13.03
N MET A 210 -5.75 -0.97 11.87
CA MET A 210 -4.83 -2.10 11.70
C MET A 210 -5.18 -3.28 12.63
N ASP A 211 -6.47 -3.46 12.92
CA ASP A 211 -7.00 -4.58 13.69
C ASP A 211 -6.97 -5.85 12.84
N ILE A 212 -5.99 -6.71 13.13
CA ILE A 212 -5.73 -7.97 12.41
C ILE A 212 -6.38 -9.13 13.14
N THR A 213 -7.13 -9.94 12.40
CA THR A 213 -7.67 -11.24 12.83
C THR A 213 -7.08 -12.34 11.96
N PHE A 214 -6.36 -13.29 12.55
CA PHE A 214 -5.81 -14.42 11.79
C PHE A 214 -6.86 -15.49 11.54
N SER A 215 -6.73 -16.21 10.42
CA SER A 215 -7.63 -17.30 10.05
C SER A 215 -7.70 -18.39 11.12
N THR A 216 -8.89 -18.93 11.38
CA THR A 216 -9.10 -20.05 12.30
C THR A 216 -8.47 -21.37 11.84
N THR A 217 -7.98 -21.46 10.60
CA THR A 217 -7.17 -22.59 10.12
C THR A 217 -5.72 -22.54 10.60
N LYS A 218 -5.25 -21.38 11.09
CA LYS A 218 -3.90 -21.18 11.61
C LYS A 218 -3.87 -21.42 13.13
N MET A 219 -2.72 -21.90 13.62
CA MET A 219 -2.39 -21.97 15.05
C MET A 219 -1.40 -20.85 15.42
N PRO A 220 -1.38 -20.35 16.67
CA PRO A 220 -0.33 -19.45 17.10
C PRO A 220 1.02 -20.19 17.16
N MET A 221 2.09 -19.60 16.62
CA MET A 221 3.44 -20.18 16.69
C MET A 221 4.00 -20.19 18.12
N LYS A 222 3.56 -19.24 18.96
CA LYS A 222 3.93 -19.14 20.38
C LYS A 222 3.55 -20.43 21.13
N ASN A 223 4.49 -21.01 21.87
CA ASN A 223 4.43 -22.33 22.51
C ASN A 223 4.30 -23.53 21.54
N ASN A 224 4.41 -23.30 20.23
CA ASN A 224 4.36 -24.32 19.17
C ASN A 224 5.61 -24.27 18.27
N GLU A 225 6.67 -23.60 18.71
CA GLU A 225 7.88 -23.29 17.94
C GLU A 225 8.62 -24.57 17.54
N ARG A 226 8.96 -24.72 16.26
CA ARG A 226 9.74 -25.84 15.74
C ARG A 226 11.24 -25.67 16.00
N PHE A 227 11.77 -24.46 15.88
CA PHE A 227 13.20 -24.19 15.86
C PHE A 227 13.71 -23.57 17.17
N SER A 228 14.99 -23.77 17.47
CA SER A 228 15.63 -23.11 18.62
C SER A 228 16.06 -21.68 18.30
N ARG A 229 16.40 -21.41 17.03
CA ARG A 229 16.95 -20.14 16.54
C ARG A 229 16.19 -19.65 15.31
N ALA A 230 16.17 -18.33 15.10
CA ALA A 230 15.64 -17.69 13.91
C ALA A 230 16.61 -17.84 12.72
N LEU A 231 16.09 -17.71 11.50
CA LEU A 231 16.88 -17.69 10.26
C LEU A 231 17.41 -16.27 10.01
N THR A 232 18.57 -16.16 9.38
CA THR A 232 19.17 -14.90 8.91
C THR A 232 19.43 -14.97 7.40
N SER A 233 19.67 -13.82 6.74
CA SER A 233 20.08 -13.78 5.31
C SER A 233 21.37 -13.01 5.07
N SER A 234 22.06 -13.38 3.99
CA SER A 234 22.98 -12.49 3.27
C SER A 234 22.34 -11.86 2.01
N SER A 235 21.07 -12.17 1.73
CA SER A 235 20.34 -11.73 0.53
C SER A 235 18.84 -11.61 0.80
N ILE A 236 18.45 -10.76 1.75
CA ILE A 236 17.07 -10.70 2.31
C ILE A 236 16.00 -10.30 1.28
N PHE A 237 16.37 -9.56 0.23
CA PHE A 237 15.49 -9.21 -0.90
C PHE A 237 15.68 -10.12 -2.12
N GLY A 238 16.57 -11.12 -2.04
CA GLY A 238 16.79 -12.07 -3.11
C GLY A 238 15.65 -13.08 -3.24
N ASP A 239 15.41 -13.53 -4.46
CA ASP A 239 14.63 -14.72 -4.75
C ASP A 239 15.58 -15.91 -4.86
N ASP A 240 15.53 -16.86 -3.93
CA ASP A 240 16.25 -18.13 -4.07
C ASP A 240 15.48 -19.01 -5.06
N ASN A 241 15.84 -18.88 -6.34
CA ASN A 241 15.21 -19.55 -7.47
C ASN A 241 15.19 -21.09 -7.39
N ASN A 242 15.93 -21.70 -6.45
CA ASN A 242 15.91 -23.15 -6.20
C ASN A 242 14.84 -23.60 -5.19
N GLN A 243 14.10 -22.67 -4.57
CA GLN A 243 13.02 -23.03 -3.64
C GLN A 243 11.75 -23.41 -4.40
N ILE A 244 11.43 -24.71 -4.41
CA ILE A 244 10.16 -25.30 -4.92
C ILE A 244 8.92 -24.53 -4.41
N GLU A 245 9.06 -23.88 -3.26
CA GLU A 245 7.99 -23.23 -2.53
C GLU A 245 8.08 -21.70 -2.44
N HIS A 246 8.88 -21.01 -3.28
CA HIS A 246 8.98 -19.53 -3.46
C HIS A 246 8.24 -18.67 -2.40
N VAL A 247 8.72 -18.68 -1.14
CA VAL A 247 8.35 -17.68 -0.14
C VAL A 247 9.45 -16.62 -0.21
N PRO A 248 9.12 -15.34 -0.46
CA PRO A 248 10.14 -14.29 -0.48
C PRO A 248 11.01 -14.34 0.76
N GLU A 249 12.33 -14.28 0.60
CA GLU A 249 13.31 -14.57 1.66
C GLU A 249 13.07 -13.69 2.91
N PHE A 250 12.74 -12.42 2.69
CA PHE A 250 12.26 -11.49 3.70
C PHE A 250 11.14 -12.05 4.58
N ASN A 251 10.10 -12.62 3.99
CA ASN A 251 8.95 -13.18 4.71
C ASN A 251 9.33 -14.47 5.44
N ARG A 252 10.17 -15.32 4.83
CA ARG A 252 10.68 -16.56 5.44
C ARG A 252 11.44 -16.26 6.74
N ILE A 253 12.31 -15.25 6.70
CA ILE A 253 13.09 -14.81 7.87
C ILE A 253 12.21 -14.12 8.90
N SER A 254 11.34 -13.20 8.48
CA SER A 254 10.39 -12.51 9.37
C SER A 254 9.50 -13.49 10.13
N ALA A 255 8.98 -14.53 9.46
CA ALA A 255 8.18 -15.56 10.09
C ALA A 255 9.02 -16.50 11.00
N SER A 256 10.26 -16.80 10.63
CA SER A 256 11.15 -17.63 11.46
C SER A 256 11.40 -17.06 12.85
N LEU A 257 11.28 -15.73 13.02
CA LEU A 257 11.39 -15.04 14.30
C LEU A 257 10.35 -15.51 15.32
N PHE A 258 9.20 -16.02 14.85
CA PHE A 258 8.10 -16.53 15.68
C PHE A 258 8.08 -18.06 15.80
N ASP A 259 8.68 -18.80 14.85
CA ASP A 259 8.85 -20.26 14.94
C ASP A 259 10.16 -20.64 15.66
N ALA A 260 10.84 -19.65 16.27
CA ALA A 260 12.09 -19.76 17.02
C ALA A 260 11.90 -19.49 18.53
N ARG A 261 12.35 -20.44 19.37
CA ARG A 261 12.16 -20.39 20.83
C ARG A 261 12.91 -19.26 21.53
N PHE A 262 14.20 -19.07 21.21
CA PHE A 262 15.09 -18.22 22.01
C PHE A 262 15.28 -16.80 21.46
N ASP A 263 15.23 -16.64 20.15
CA ASP A 263 15.58 -15.37 19.51
C ASP A 263 14.39 -14.41 19.49
N ARG A 264 14.65 -13.15 19.87
CA ARG A 264 13.69 -12.03 19.83
C ARG A 264 14.01 -11.02 18.72
N SER A 265 15.18 -11.15 18.10
CA SER A 265 15.56 -10.45 16.88
C SER A 265 16.26 -11.40 15.92
N THR A 266 16.20 -11.05 14.65
CA THR A 266 16.99 -11.63 13.57
C THR A 266 17.44 -10.51 12.62
N PHE A 267 18.26 -10.84 11.64
CA PHE A 267 18.75 -9.88 10.66
C PHE A 267 18.89 -10.49 9.27
N GLY A 268 18.92 -9.63 8.26
CA GLY A 268 19.37 -10.01 6.94
C GLY A 268 19.96 -8.84 6.18
N ASP A 269 20.98 -9.13 5.40
CA ASP A 269 21.61 -8.12 4.55
C ASP A 269 21.02 -8.11 3.13
N SER A 270 21.11 -6.97 2.49
CA SER A 270 20.87 -6.81 1.05
C SER A 270 22.14 -7.08 0.22
N VAL A 271 22.01 -7.18 -1.11
CA VAL A 271 23.10 -7.55 -2.05
C VAL A 271 23.56 -6.38 -2.93
N GLU A 272 22.86 -5.27 -2.90
CA GLU A 272 23.22 -4.02 -3.56
C GLU A 272 24.54 -3.49 -2.98
N SER A 273 25.29 -2.76 -3.80
CA SER A 273 26.65 -2.32 -3.47
C SER A 273 26.81 -0.82 -3.24
N ASN A 274 25.76 -0.01 -3.42
CA ASN A 274 25.81 1.43 -3.20
C ASN A 274 24.40 2.06 -3.05
N PRO A 275 23.87 2.14 -1.82
CA PRO A 275 24.36 1.48 -0.61
C PRO A 275 24.03 -0.02 -0.58
N ARG A 276 24.63 -0.73 0.39
CA ARG A 276 24.14 -2.02 0.89
C ARG A 276 23.30 -1.77 2.14
N PHE A 277 22.30 -2.60 2.43
CA PHE A 277 21.49 -2.45 3.64
C PHE A 277 21.65 -3.62 4.61
N HIS A 278 21.67 -3.32 5.90
CA HIS A 278 21.52 -4.29 6.99
C HIS A 278 20.16 -4.10 7.65
N LEU A 279 19.31 -5.12 7.60
CA LEU A 279 17.97 -5.07 8.18
C LEU A 279 17.95 -5.86 9.48
N ILE A 280 17.46 -5.25 10.55
CA ILE A 280 17.22 -5.90 11.85
C ILE A 280 15.71 -6.01 12.03
N LEU A 281 15.23 -7.22 12.27
CA LEU A 281 13.82 -7.50 12.55
C LEU A 281 13.69 -7.97 14.00
N SER A 282 12.74 -7.41 14.74
CA SER A 282 12.53 -7.75 16.15
C SER A 282 11.05 -7.93 16.50
N ARG A 283 10.79 -8.73 17.53
CA ARG A 283 9.46 -9.00 18.07
C ARG A 283 9.38 -8.61 19.53
N ASP A 284 8.31 -7.92 19.90
CA ASP A 284 7.93 -7.71 21.29
C ASP A 284 7.20 -8.95 21.84
N SER A 285 7.33 -9.19 23.15
CA SER A 285 6.73 -10.35 23.80
C SER A 285 5.22 -10.23 24.13
N GLN A 286 4.68 -9.01 24.09
CA GLN A 286 3.29 -8.67 24.38
C GLN A 286 2.46 -8.43 23.12
N ASP A 287 2.99 -7.68 22.14
CA ASP A 287 2.22 -7.20 20.98
C ASP A 287 2.54 -7.92 19.63
N SER A 288 3.71 -8.56 19.51
CA SER A 288 4.08 -9.27 18.28
C SER A 288 3.61 -10.72 18.27
N GLU A 289 2.95 -11.13 17.19
CA GLU A 289 2.41 -12.48 17.03
C GLU A 289 2.71 -13.06 15.64
N GLY A 290 3.01 -14.37 15.61
CA GLY A 290 3.11 -15.18 14.41
C GLY A 290 2.13 -16.34 14.47
N TRP A 291 1.49 -16.64 13.35
CA TRP A 291 0.44 -17.65 13.19
C TRP A 291 0.70 -18.48 11.94
N ILE A 292 0.40 -19.78 11.99
CA ILE A 292 0.75 -20.73 10.92
C ILE A 292 -0.30 -21.81 10.74
N GLU A 293 -0.73 -22.03 9.50
CA GLU A 293 -1.38 -23.28 9.08
C GLU A 293 -0.29 -24.16 8.47
N ARG A 294 0.09 -25.21 9.22
CA ARG A 294 1.17 -26.14 8.83
C ARG A 294 0.64 -27.16 7.84
N ARG A 295 1.13 -27.15 6.60
CA ARG A 295 0.67 -28.02 5.53
C ARG A 295 1.59 -29.24 5.40
N THR A 296 1.00 -30.42 5.44
CA THR A 296 1.72 -31.70 5.58
C THR A 296 1.82 -32.49 4.27
N LYS A 297 1.23 -31.97 3.18
CA LYS A 297 1.31 -32.59 1.85
C LYS A 297 2.51 -32.03 1.08
N ILE A 298 3.25 -32.92 0.42
CA ILE A 298 4.38 -32.57 -0.44
C ILE A 298 3.95 -31.52 -1.48
N GLY A 299 4.68 -30.40 -1.57
CA GLY A 299 4.38 -29.29 -2.47
C GLY A 299 3.29 -28.32 -1.97
N GLN A 300 2.82 -28.46 -0.73
CA GLN A 300 1.97 -27.46 -0.08
C GLN A 300 2.76 -26.66 0.95
N ARG A 301 2.81 -25.35 0.72
CA ARG A 301 3.53 -24.38 1.56
C ARG A 301 2.83 -24.16 2.89
N ASP A 302 3.61 -24.04 3.96
CA ASP A 302 3.13 -23.54 5.26
C ASP A 302 2.57 -22.11 5.08
N ASN A 303 1.33 -21.90 5.51
CA ASN A 303 0.59 -20.66 5.30
C ASN A 303 0.75 -19.78 6.55
N MET A 304 1.82 -18.97 6.55
CA MET A 304 2.35 -18.22 7.69
C MET A 304 1.97 -16.74 7.64
N SER A 305 1.64 -16.17 8.80
CA SER A 305 1.28 -14.76 8.96
C SER A 305 1.88 -14.18 10.24
N TYR A 306 2.08 -12.87 10.29
CA TYR A 306 2.55 -12.18 11.49
C TYR A 306 2.04 -10.74 11.58
N ARG A 307 2.06 -10.19 12.80
CA ARG A 307 1.81 -8.76 13.07
C ARG A 307 2.85 -8.17 14.02
N ASN A 308 3.04 -6.86 13.90
CA ASN A 308 3.89 -6.06 14.77
C ASN A 308 5.36 -6.54 14.81
N VAL A 309 5.95 -6.93 13.68
CA VAL A 309 7.41 -7.08 13.60
C VAL A 309 8.01 -5.69 13.45
N HIS A 310 8.87 -5.28 14.37
CA HIS A 310 9.60 -4.03 14.27
C HIS A 310 10.78 -4.19 13.32
N LEU A 311 10.92 -3.27 12.37
CA LEU A 311 12.01 -3.22 11.40
C LEU A 311 12.90 -2.00 11.64
N GLU A 312 14.20 -2.24 11.67
CA GLU A 312 15.23 -1.21 11.46
C GLU A 312 15.98 -1.49 10.17
N ILE A 313 16.21 -0.45 9.35
CA ILE A 313 17.03 -0.52 8.14
C ILE A 313 18.26 0.36 8.35
N HIS A 314 19.46 -0.19 8.23
CA HIS A 314 20.74 0.50 8.40
C HIS A 314 21.52 0.50 7.08
N GLU A 315 22.09 1.64 6.72
CA GLU A 315 22.95 1.80 5.54
C GLU A 315 24.37 1.31 5.86
N LEU A 316 24.91 0.43 5.00
CA LEU A 316 26.29 -0.06 5.03
C LEU A 316 27.08 0.55 3.87
N PHE A 317 28.31 0.97 4.18
CA PHE A 317 29.31 1.55 3.27
C PHE A 317 30.57 0.68 3.22
#